data_AF-U1PNZ8-F1
#
_entry.id   AF-U1PNZ8-F1
#
_cell.length_a   1.000
_cell.length_b   1.000
_cell.length_c   1.000
_cell.angle_alpha   90.00
_cell.angle_beta   90.00
_cell.angle_gamma   90.00
#
_symmetry.space_group_name_H-M   'P 1'
#
loop_
_entity.id
_entity.type
_entity.pdbx_description
1 polymer ?
#
loop_
_entity_poly.entity_id
_entity_poly.type
_entity_poly.pdbx_seq_one_letter_code
_entity_poly.pdbx_strand_id
1 'polypeptide(L)'
;MTDDDDSRLSLDTLYDAVEAAGSPVVTATTVARHTTLSQAAAAEGLEALVDAGDAERVTPGGDRPAYYPTSWGELAERERLVVFPDRREVVADRPTQYTRASLAQFAHLVDSTRTEPGTRGYLYEIRPEDIWATPFADLDTLLDRVRSVLPRRVSELESWIGEQWKRANQFVLDTHEDGYVVLRADREELMGNVARQKLADDHLRAPISETESWVNEDAVGAVKRTLYEAGYPVRDDRDLDTGEPLSVSMETELRDYQREWVDRFLERQAGVLTAPPGSGKTIAALGVLSEVGGETLILVPSRELAGQWHDELLAHTDLDDDQIGEYHGGR
;
A
#
# COMPACT_ATOMS: atom_id res chain seq x y z
N MET A 1 -51.32 7.18 -38.46
CA MET A 1 -50.72 6.78 -37.17
C MET A 1 -50.29 5.35 -37.39
N THR A 2 -49.09 5.10 -37.90
CA THR A 2 -47.80 5.39 -37.25
C THR A 2 -46.73 5.41 -38.34
N ASP A 3 -46.00 6.52 -38.54
CA ASP A 3 -44.87 6.56 -39.49
C ASP A 3 -43.91 7.74 -39.20
N ASP A 4 -43.72 8.08 -37.92
CA ASP A 4 -42.92 9.27 -37.52
C ASP A 4 -41.77 8.92 -36.56
N ASP A 5 -41.52 7.62 -36.33
CA ASP A 5 -40.50 7.14 -35.38
C ASP A 5 -39.20 6.67 -36.09
N ASP A 6 -39.24 6.46 -37.41
CA ASP A 6 -38.11 5.92 -38.19
C ASP A 6 -37.07 7.00 -38.60
N SER A 7 -37.23 8.22 -38.07
CA SER A 7 -36.39 9.39 -38.41
C SER A 7 -35.61 9.98 -37.24
N ARG A 8 -35.76 9.42 -36.03
CA ARG A 8 -35.05 9.87 -34.82
C ARG A 8 -33.91 8.94 -34.49
N LEU A 9 -32.76 9.51 -34.14
CA LEU A 9 -31.62 8.75 -33.67
C LEU A 9 -31.94 8.13 -32.31
N SER A 10 -31.93 6.80 -32.23
CA SER A 10 -32.02 6.06 -30.97
C SER A 10 -30.64 5.77 -30.38
N LEU A 11 -30.59 5.42 -29.10
CA LEU A 11 -29.35 5.00 -28.44
C LEU A 11 -28.75 3.73 -29.07
N ASP A 12 -29.57 2.76 -29.46
CA ASP A 12 -29.12 1.54 -30.15
C ASP A 12 -28.47 1.87 -31.50
N THR A 13 -29.10 2.79 -32.26
CA THR A 13 -28.54 3.27 -33.53
C THR A 13 -27.21 4.03 -33.34
N LEU A 14 -27.04 4.73 -32.22
CA LEU A 14 -25.78 5.37 -31.87
C LEU A 14 -24.70 4.32 -31.57
N TYR A 15 -25.02 3.25 -30.84
CA TYR A 15 -24.08 2.15 -30.59
C TYR A 15 -23.61 1.49 -31.90
N ASP A 16 -24.55 1.17 -32.80
CA ASP A 16 -24.24 0.59 -34.11
C ASP A 16 -23.32 1.51 -34.93
N ALA A 17 -23.58 2.82 -34.90
CA ALA A 17 -22.78 3.81 -35.61
C ALA A 17 -21.35 3.94 -35.04
N VAL A 18 -21.20 3.85 -33.71
CA VAL A 18 -19.91 3.83 -33.00
C VAL A 18 -19.11 2.57 -33.36
N GLU A 19 -19.75 1.41 -33.34
CA GLU A 19 -19.12 0.13 -33.70
C GLU A 19 -18.70 0.11 -35.17
N ALA A 20 -19.58 0.53 -36.08
CA ALA A 20 -19.29 0.61 -37.51
C ALA A 20 -18.19 1.62 -37.86
N ALA A 21 -18.07 2.70 -37.08
CA ALA A 21 -17.00 3.69 -37.23
C ALA A 21 -15.65 3.21 -36.68
N GLY A 22 -15.64 2.17 -35.83
CA GLY A 22 -14.44 1.69 -35.13
C GLY A 22 -13.84 2.72 -34.17
N SER A 23 -14.63 3.70 -33.73
CA SER A 23 -14.19 4.80 -32.86
C SER A 23 -15.24 5.03 -31.78
N PRO A 24 -14.86 5.03 -30.48
CA PRO A 24 -15.80 5.25 -29.37
C PRO A 24 -16.41 6.65 -29.38
N VAL A 25 -15.81 7.58 -30.13
CA VAL A 25 -16.26 8.96 -30.31
C VAL A 25 -16.65 9.17 -31.77
N VAL A 26 -17.84 9.70 -32.01
CA VAL A 26 -18.41 9.93 -33.34
C VAL A 26 -18.87 11.37 -33.51
N THR A 27 -18.92 11.85 -34.75
CA THR A 27 -19.51 13.16 -35.10
C THR A 27 -20.87 12.96 -35.75
N ALA A 28 -21.71 13.99 -35.83
CA ALA A 28 -22.96 13.94 -36.60
C ALA A 28 -22.74 13.47 -38.06
N THR A 29 -21.61 13.84 -38.67
CA THR A 29 -21.23 13.36 -40.01
C THR A 29 -20.92 11.87 -40.04
N THR A 30 -20.26 11.34 -38.99
CA THR A 30 -19.97 9.92 -38.86
C THR A 30 -21.25 9.12 -38.66
N VAL A 31 -22.15 9.56 -37.77
CA VAL A 31 -23.44 8.92 -37.52
C VAL A 31 -24.29 8.89 -38.80
N ALA A 32 -24.40 10.02 -39.52
CA ALA A 32 -25.13 10.07 -40.78
C ALA A 32 -24.53 9.19 -41.89
N ARG A 33 -23.23 8.86 -41.82
CA ARG A 33 -22.58 7.94 -42.78
C ARG A 33 -22.94 6.47 -42.52
N HIS A 34 -23.15 6.12 -41.26
CA HIS A 34 -23.42 4.75 -40.82
C HIS A 34 -24.91 4.49 -40.53
N THR A 35 -25.77 5.48 -40.80
CA THR A 35 -27.23 5.40 -40.62
C THR A 35 -27.95 5.92 -41.87
N THR A 36 -29.28 5.82 -41.90
CA THR A 36 -30.13 6.39 -42.95
C THR A 36 -30.47 7.87 -42.73
N LEU A 37 -29.98 8.47 -41.64
CA LEU A 37 -30.30 9.83 -41.24
C LEU A 37 -29.51 10.87 -42.04
N SER A 38 -30.13 12.03 -42.28
CA SER A 38 -29.39 13.21 -42.75
C SER A 38 -28.43 13.71 -41.67
N GLN A 39 -27.38 14.44 -42.06
CA GLN A 39 -26.45 15.04 -41.09
C GLN A 39 -27.14 15.97 -40.09
N ALA A 40 -28.16 16.72 -40.53
CA ALA A 40 -28.93 17.61 -39.66
C ALA A 40 -29.76 16.81 -38.64
N ALA A 41 -30.43 15.74 -39.09
CA ALA A 41 -31.21 14.86 -38.23
C ALA A 41 -30.32 14.08 -37.24
N ALA A 42 -29.13 13.66 -37.66
CA ALA A 42 -28.15 13.03 -36.78
C ALA A 42 -27.63 14.01 -35.71
N ALA A 43 -27.39 15.27 -36.07
CA ALA A 43 -26.97 16.29 -35.10
C ALA A 43 -28.07 16.58 -34.06
N GLU A 44 -29.32 16.76 -34.51
CA GLU A 44 -30.46 16.99 -33.62
C GLU A 44 -30.72 15.79 -32.70
N GLY A 45 -30.64 14.57 -33.25
CA GLY A 45 -30.77 13.34 -32.47
C GLY A 45 -29.66 13.14 -31.44
N LEU A 46 -28.42 13.51 -31.77
CA LEU A 46 -27.29 13.45 -30.83
C LEU A 46 -27.47 14.43 -29.66
N GLU A 47 -27.90 15.67 -29.91
CA GLU A 47 -28.19 16.63 -28.82
C GLU A 47 -29.38 16.16 -27.97
N ALA A 48 -30.41 15.56 -28.57
CA ALA A 48 -31.53 14.99 -27.82
C ALA A 48 -31.10 13.83 -26.89
N LEU A 49 -30.16 12.98 -27.34
CA LEU A 49 -29.57 11.94 -26.49
C LEU A 49 -28.70 12.53 -25.37
N VAL A 50 -28.03 13.66 -25.61
CA VAL A 50 -27.28 14.39 -24.57
C VAL A 50 -28.23 14.97 -23.53
N ASP A 51 -29.32 15.61 -23.95
CA ASP A 51 -30.33 16.16 -23.05
C ASP A 51 -31.03 15.07 -22.22
N ALA A 52 -31.16 13.85 -22.78
CA ALA A 52 -31.68 12.69 -22.08
C ALA A 52 -30.66 12.03 -21.11
N GLY A 53 -29.38 12.39 -21.21
CA GLY A 53 -28.30 11.80 -20.41
C GLY A 53 -27.74 10.48 -20.97
N ASP A 54 -28.15 10.07 -22.16
CA ASP A 54 -27.74 8.82 -22.83
C ASP A 54 -26.46 8.97 -23.67
N ALA A 55 -26.07 10.20 -23.99
CA ALA A 55 -24.81 10.52 -24.65
C ALA A 55 -24.12 11.73 -23.99
N GLU A 56 -22.81 11.83 -24.17
CA GLU A 56 -22.01 12.99 -23.76
C GLU A 56 -21.42 13.69 -24.96
N ARG A 57 -21.27 15.01 -24.85
CA ARG A 57 -20.70 15.88 -25.89
C ARG A 57 -19.31 16.36 -25.47
N VAL A 58 -18.32 16.12 -26.33
CA VAL A 58 -16.96 16.63 -26.17
C VAL A 58 -16.56 17.44 -27.40
N THR A 59 -15.78 18.50 -27.19
CA THR A 59 -15.29 19.38 -28.26
C THR A 59 -13.76 19.40 -28.24
N PRO A 60 -13.07 18.40 -28.83
CA PRO A 60 -11.62 18.31 -28.76
C PRO A 60 -10.98 19.36 -29.67
N GLY A 61 -10.49 20.47 -29.09
CA GLY A 61 -9.56 21.40 -29.74
C GLY A 61 -10.02 22.10 -31.03
N GLY A 62 -11.32 22.11 -31.37
CA GLY A 62 -11.86 22.74 -32.58
C GLY A 62 -13.39 22.90 -32.58
N ASP A 63 -13.98 23.43 -33.66
CA ASP A 63 -15.40 23.84 -33.72
C ASP A 63 -16.42 22.71 -33.97
N ARG A 64 -15.98 21.45 -34.04
CA ARG A 64 -16.88 20.32 -34.36
C ARG A 64 -17.14 19.49 -33.11
N PRO A 65 -18.38 19.46 -32.60
CA PRO A 65 -18.72 18.62 -31.46
C PRO A 65 -18.67 17.15 -31.87
N ALA A 66 -18.15 16.35 -30.96
CA ALA A 66 -18.13 14.90 -31.03
C ALA A 66 -18.91 14.34 -29.84
N TYR A 67 -19.43 13.13 -30.01
CA TYR A 67 -20.39 12.53 -29.09
C TYR A 67 -20.01 11.07 -28.84
N TYR A 68 -20.32 10.57 -27.66
CA TYR A 68 -20.22 9.16 -27.30
C TYR A 68 -21.37 8.77 -26.36
N PRO A 69 -21.84 7.52 -26.37
CA PRO A 69 -22.81 7.04 -25.38
C PRO A 69 -22.28 7.23 -23.96
N THR A 70 -23.10 7.69 -23.01
CA THR A 70 -22.69 7.94 -21.62
C THR A 70 -22.08 6.69 -20.97
N SER A 71 -22.65 5.52 -21.28
CA SER A 71 -22.13 4.22 -20.86
C SER A 71 -20.67 3.95 -21.28
N TRP A 72 -20.19 4.54 -22.39
CA TRP A 72 -18.80 4.44 -22.83
C TRP A 72 -17.89 5.40 -22.05
N GLY A 73 -18.42 6.57 -21.66
CA GLY A 73 -17.78 7.45 -20.68
C GLY A 73 -17.59 6.76 -19.34
N GLU A 74 -18.64 6.10 -18.84
CA GLU A 74 -18.57 5.29 -17.61
C GLU A 74 -17.54 4.16 -17.71
N LEU A 75 -17.42 3.49 -18.86
CA LEU A 75 -16.38 2.48 -19.09
C LEU A 75 -14.96 3.08 -19.08
N ALA A 76 -14.81 4.31 -19.56
CA ALA A 76 -13.53 5.03 -19.55
C ALA A 76 -13.11 5.45 -18.13
N GLU A 77 -14.07 5.71 -17.24
CA GLU A 77 -13.86 6.07 -15.84
C GLU A 77 -13.68 4.88 -14.89
N ARG A 78 -14.00 3.65 -15.32
CA ARG A 78 -13.80 2.45 -14.50
C ARG A 78 -12.34 2.21 -14.18
N GLU A 79 -12.12 1.71 -12.96
CA GLU A 79 -10.84 1.22 -12.47
C GLU A 79 -10.29 0.13 -13.42
N ARG A 80 -9.02 0.27 -13.81
CA ARG A 80 -8.31 -0.71 -14.64
C ARG A 80 -7.02 -1.12 -13.98
N LEU A 81 -6.83 -2.43 -13.85
CA LEU A 81 -5.61 -3.03 -13.35
C LEU A 81 -4.95 -3.86 -14.45
N VAL A 82 -3.67 -3.63 -14.68
CA VAL A 82 -2.84 -4.41 -15.60
C VAL A 82 -1.68 -4.99 -14.81
N VAL A 83 -1.54 -6.31 -14.86
CA VAL A 83 -0.49 -7.05 -14.15
C VAL A 83 0.57 -7.49 -15.14
N PHE A 84 1.84 -7.25 -14.80
CA PHE A 84 3.03 -7.69 -15.53
C PHE A 84 3.78 -8.72 -14.68
N PRO A 85 3.47 -10.03 -14.82
CA PRO A 85 3.98 -11.08 -13.92
C PRO A 85 5.50 -11.15 -13.85
N ASP A 86 6.17 -11.10 -15.00
CA ASP A 86 7.64 -11.20 -15.09
C ASP A 86 8.36 -10.09 -14.33
N ARG A 87 7.75 -8.91 -14.29
CA ARG A 87 8.27 -7.74 -13.58
C ARG A 87 7.71 -7.63 -12.16
N ARG A 88 6.68 -8.42 -11.83
CA ARG A 88 5.88 -8.31 -10.60
C ARG A 88 5.30 -6.91 -10.41
N GLU A 89 4.95 -6.27 -11.52
CA GLU A 89 4.40 -4.91 -11.52
C GLU A 89 2.88 -4.93 -11.72
N VAL A 90 2.20 -3.99 -11.07
CA VAL A 90 0.77 -3.74 -11.25
C VAL A 90 0.58 -2.27 -11.59
N VAL A 91 0.05 -2.00 -12.78
CA VAL A 91 -0.39 -0.67 -13.19
C VAL A 91 -1.87 -0.54 -12.85
N ALA A 92 -2.20 0.45 -12.03
CA ALA A 92 -3.55 0.75 -11.60
C ALA A 92 -3.96 2.14 -12.11
N ASP A 93 -4.89 2.17 -13.05
CA ASP A 93 -5.47 3.41 -13.58
C ASP A 93 -6.81 3.69 -12.88
N ARG A 94 -6.93 4.89 -12.31
CA ARG A 94 -8.07 5.32 -11.48
C ARG A 94 -8.42 4.32 -10.37
N PRO A 95 -7.46 3.80 -9.57
CA PRO A 95 -7.79 2.82 -8.56
C PRO A 95 -8.68 3.41 -7.47
N THR A 96 -9.61 2.59 -6.99
CA THR A 96 -10.41 2.95 -5.82
C THR A 96 -9.52 3.08 -4.57
N GLN A 97 -10.01 3.75 -3.53
CA GLN A 97 -9.30 3.80 -2.25
C GLN A 97 -9.10 2.39 -1.68
N TYR A 98 -10.07 1.50 -1.88
CA TYR A 98 -9.99 0.10 -1.48
C TYR A 98 -8.82 -0.62 -2.17
N THR A 99 -8.70 -0.49 -3.49
CA THR A 99 -7.59 -1.10 -4.24
C THR A 99 -6.25 -0.54 -3.82
N ARG A 100 -6.14 0.79 -3.65
CA ARG A 100 -4.90 1.42 -3.18
C ARG A 100 -4.49 0.92 -1.80
N ALA A 101 -5.44 0.83 -0.87
CA ALA A 101 -5.20 0.32 0.47
C ALA A 101 -4.82 -1.17 0.46
N SER A 102 -5.45 -1.96 -0.41
CA SER A 102 -5.17 -3.40 -0.54
C SER A 102 -3.80 -3.65 -1.17
N LEU A 103 -3.45 -2.95 -2.25
CA LEU A 103 -2.13 -3.06 -2.90
C LEU A 103 -1.01 -2.67 -1.93
N ALA A 104 -1.20 -1.64 -1.11
CA ALA A 104 -0.20 -1.21 -0.13
C ALA A 104 0.11 -2.26 0.97
N GLN A 105 -0.69 -3.32 1.10
CA GLN A 105 -0.43 -4.40 2.06
C GLN A 105 0.56 -5.46 1.54
N PHE A 106 0.82 -5.50 0.24
CA PHE A 106 1.69 -6.51 -0.38
C PHE A 106 2.52 -5.99 -1.57
N ALA A 107 2.47 -4.69 -1.87
CA ALA A 107 3.20 -4.09 -2.99
C ALA A 107 3.67 -2.67 -2.65
N HIS A 108 4.84 -2.33 -3.14
CA HIS A 108 5.45 -1.02 -3.05
C HIS A 108 4.94 -0.08 -4.14
N LEU A 109 4.57 1.16 -3.78
CA LEU A 109 4.22 2.20 -4.75
C LEU A 109 5.49 2.80 -5.37
N VAL A 110 5.75 2.52 -6.64
CA VAL A 110 6.91 3.03 -7.40
C VAL A 110 6.66 4.45 -7.88
N ASP A 111 5.49 4.69 -8.49
CA ASP A 111 5.15 6.00 -9.05
C ASP A 111 3.63 6.24 -8.98
N SER A 112 3.26 7.51 -8.87
CA SER A 112 1.90 7.98 -9.05
C SER A 112 1.93 9.21 -9.95
N THR A 113 1.37 9.08 -11.15
CA THR A 113 1.27 10.19 -12.09
C THR A 113 0.35 11.26 -11.51
N ARG A 114 0.95 12.40 -11.15
CA ARG A 114 0.28 13.55 -10.53
C ARG A 114 0.53 14.78 -11.41
N THR A 115 0.12 14.72 -12.67
CA THR A 115 0.40 15.85 -13.60
C THR A 115 -0.84 16.32 -14.34
N GLU A 116 -1.81 15.46 -14.65
CA GLU A 116 -3.01 15.86 -15.40
C GLU A 116 -4.32 15.28 -14.81
N PRO A 117 -5.43 16.05 -14.82
CA PRO A 117 -6.75 15.52 -14.49
C PRO A 117 -7.14 14.40 -15.48
N GLY A 118 -7.45 13.20 -14.97
CA GLY A 118 -7.85 12.05 -15.79
C GLY A 118 -6.73 11.05 -16.14
N THR A 119 -5.50 11.26 -15.65
CA THR A 119 -4.35 10.34 -15.82
C THR A 119 -3.77 9.96 -14.46
N ARG A 120 -4.61 9.59 -13.48
CA ARG A 120 -4.12 9.07 -12.19
C ARG A 120 -3.78 7.59 -12.32
N GLY A 121 -2.68 7.31 -13.00
CA GLY A 121 -2.05 5.99 -13.04
C GLY A 121 -1.08 5.81 -11.87
N TYR A 122 -1.14 4.66 -11.21
CA TYR A 122 -0.25 4.24 -10.14
C TYR A 122 0.52 3.01 -10.61
N LEU A 123 1.83 3.00 -10.41
CA LEU A 123 2.68 1.86 -10.66
C LEU A 123 3.09 1.26 -9.33
N TYR A 124 2.71 0.01 -9.11
CA TYR A 124 3.13 -0.80 -7.96
C TYR A 124 4.10 -1.88 -8.40
N GLU A 125 5.03 -2.23 -7.53
CA GLU A 125 5.96 -3.35 -7.68
C GLU A 125 5.81 -4.25 -6.45
N ILE A 126 5.62 -5.55 -6.65
CA ILE A 126 5.57 -6.54 -5.57
C ILE A 126 7.00 -7.02 -5.32
N ARG A 127 7.59 -6.57 -4.22
CA ARG A 127 8.97 -6.89 -3.86
C ARG A 127 9.03 -7.98 -2.80
N PRO A 128 10.17 -8.71 -2.65
CA PRO A 128 10.31 -9.69 -1.58
C PRO A 128 10.01 -9.09 -0.20
N GLU A 129 10.48 -7.86 0.04
CA GLU A 129 10.35 -7.16 1.31
C GLU A 129 8.88 -6.89 1.68
N ASP A 130 8.03 -6.63 0.68
CA ASP A 130 6.60 -6.42 0.88
C ASP A 130 5.90 -7.72 1.31
N ILE A 131 6.37 -8.87 0.82
CA ILE A 131 5.86 -10.19 1.22
C ILE A 131 6.38 -10.56 2.61
N TRP A 132 7.64 -10.26 2.90
CA TRP A 132 8.27 -10.55 4.19
C TRP A 132 7.68 -9.73 5.33
N ALA A 133 7.30 -8.48 5.08
CA ALA A 133 6.71 -7.56 6.06
C ALA A 133 5.18 -7.56 6.06
N THR A 134 4.55 -8.52 5.38
CA THR A 134 3.10 -8.51 5.18
C THR A 134 2.35 -8.74 6.51
N PRO A 135 1.20 -8.07 6.74
CA PRO A 135 0.49 -8.13 8.02
C PRO A 135 -0.40 -9.38 8.17
N PHE A 136 -0.35 -10.33 7.24
CA PHE A 136 -1.19 -11.53 7.25
C PHE A 136 -0.59 -12.62 8.12
N ALA A 137 -1.44 -13.40 8.79
CA ALA A 137 -1.01 -14.50 9.65
C ALA A 137 -0.58 -15.74 8.86
N ASP A 138 -1.11 -15.92 7.66
CA ASP A 138 -0.88 -17.10 6.82
C ASP A 138 -0.87 -16.76 5.32
N LEU A 139 -0.28 -17.66 4.54
CA LEU A 139 -0.12 -17.51 3.10
C LEU A 139 -1.46 -17.52 2.35
N ASP A 140 -2.44 -18.30 2.79
CA ASP A 140 -3.73 -18.39 2.10
C ASP A 140 -4.50 -17.07 2.18
N THR A 141 -4.50 -16.44 3.36
CA THR A 141 -5.06 -15.11 3.58
C THR A 141 -4.38 -14.05 2.70
N LEU A 142 -3.04 -14.09 2.58
CA LEU A 142 -2.30 -13.21 1.67
C LEU A 142 -2.70 -13.46 0.20
N LEU A 143 -2.74 -14.71 -0.24
CA LEU A 143 -3.10 -15.05 -1.62
C LEU A 143 -4.54 -14.66 -1.93
N ASP A 144 -5.47 -14.82 -0.99
CA ASP A 144 -6.85 -14.38 -1.15
C ASP A 144 -6.96 -12.86 -1.24
N ARG A 145 -6.15 -12.11 -0.46
CA ARG A 145 -6.04 -10.66 -0.63
C ARG A 145 -5.55 -10.30 -2.03
N VAL A 146 -4.48 -10.93 -2.51
CA VAL A 146 -3.93 -10.68 -3.85
C VAL A 146 -4.98 -10.98 -4.92
N ARG A 147 -5.66 -12.13 -4.83
CA ARG A 147 -6.73 -12.54 -5.76
C ARG A 147 -7.95 -11.61 -5.74
N SER A 148 -8.23 -10.97 -4.61
CA SER A 148 -9.33 -10.02 -4.48
C SER A 148 -9.08 -8.70 -5.23
N VAL A 149 -7.82 -8.39 -5.50
CA VAL A 149 -7.40 -7.15 -6.15
C VAL A 149 -7.07 -7.39 -7.62
N LEU A 150 -6.30 -8.43 -7.93
CA LEU A 150 -5.84 -8.65 -9.28
C LEU A 150 -7.01 -9.09 -10.20
N PRO A 151 -7.07 -8.58 -11.44
CA PRO A 151 -8.17 -8.86 -12.36
C PRO A 151 -8.26 -10.33 -12.79
N ARG A 152 -7.18 -11.10 -12.62
CA ARG A 152 -7.10 -12.52 -12.93
C ARG A 152 -6.05 -13.18 -12.04
N ARG A 153 -6.17 -14.50 -11.87
CA ARG A 153 -5.14 -15.31 -11.23
C ARG A 153 -3.89 -15.37 -12.10
N VAL A 154 -2.72 -15.29 -11.44
CA VAL A 154 -1.40 -15.35 -12.07
C VAL A 154 -0.59 -16.38 -11.30
N SER A 155 -0.57 -17.63 -11.78
CA SER A 155 0.01 -18.76 -11.05
C SER A 155 1.50 -18.58 -10.73
N GLU A 156 2.26 -18.00 -11.66
CA GLU A 156 3.70 -17.76 -11.49
C GLU A 156 3.97 -16.75 -10.36
N LEU A 157 3.15 -15.70 -10.28
CA LEU A 157 3.22 -14.72 -9.20
C LEU A 157 2.82 -15.34 -7.86
N GLU A 158 1.74 -16.13 -7.82
CA GLU A 158 1.32 -16.83 -6.60
C GLU A 158 2.40 -17.81 -6.10
N SER A 159 3.04 -18.56 -7.02
CA SER A 159 4.17 -19.43 -6.68
C SER A 159 5.35 -18.64 -6.12
N TRP A 160 5.72 -17.53 -6.76
CA TRP A 160 6.80 -16.67 -6.29
C TRP A 160 6.50 -16.05 -4.91
N ILE A 161 5.26 -15.62 -4.66
CA ILE A 161 4.81 -15.15 -3.34
C ILE A 161 4.96 -16.26 -2.30
N GLY A 162 4.54 -17.50 -2.63
CA GLY A 162 4.71 -18.65 -1.75
C GLY A 162 6.18 -18.96 -1.42
N GLU A 163 7.10 -18.79 -2.37
CA GLU A 163 8.53 -18.92 -2.14
C GLU A 163 9.08 -17.84 -1.20
N GLN A 164 8.65 -16.58 -1.37
CA GLN A 164 9.07 -15.49 -0.48
C GLN A 164 8.48 -15.65 0.93
N TRP A 165 7.22 -16.08 1.03
CA TRP A 165 6.59 -16.42 2.31
C TRP A 165 7.35 -17.53 3.03
N LYS A 166 7.71 -18.59 2.31
CA LYS A 166 8.50 -19.69 2.86
C LYS A 166 9.83 -19.17 3.40
N ARG A 167 10.56 -18.35 2.63
CA ARG A 167 11.82 -17.71 3.04
C ARG A 167 11.68 -16.89 4.32
N ALA A 168 10.57 -16.15 4.46
CA ALA A 168 10.32 -15.32 5.63
C ALA A 168 10.10 -16.09 6.94
N ASN A 169 9.82 -17.38 6.85
CA ASN A 169 9.52 -18.24 7.99
C ASN A 169 10.59 -19.32 8.21
N GLN A 170 11.81 -19.13 7.69
CA GLN A 170 12.90 -20.13 7.85
C GLN A 170 13.75 -19.92 9.10
N PHE A 171 13.82 -18.70 9.64
CA PHE A 171 14.64 -18.40 10.82
C PHE A 171 13.84 -17.62 11.86
N VAL A 172 14.00 -18.02 13.11
CA VAL A 172 13.39 -17.38 14.27
C VAL A 172 14.48 -17.11 15.29
N LEU A 173 14.48 -15.91 15.87
CA LEU A 173 15.19 -15.59 17.10
C LEU A 173 14.22 -15.70 18.25
N ASP A 174 14.62 -16.38 19.32
CA ASP A 174 13.87 -16.44 20.57
C ASP A 174 14.79 -16.46 21.78
N THR A 175 14.17 -16.34 22.96
CA THR A 175 14.87 -16.33 24.24
C THR A 175 14.87 -17.74 24.83
N HIS A 176 16.05 -18.28 25.10
CA HIS A 176 16.20 -19.56 25.79
C HIS A 176 15.67 -19.48 27.22
N GLU A 177 15.31 -20.61 27.83
CA GLU A 177 14.87 -20.70 29.24
C GLU A 177 15.90 -20.14 30.25
N ASP A 178 17.17 -20.09 29.85
CA ASP A 178 18.27 -19.53 30.65
C ASP A 178 18.53 -18.03 30.33
N GLY A 179 17.70 -17.39 29.51
CA GLY A 179 17.73 -15.95 29.24
C GLY A 179 18.64 -15.50 28.09
N TYR A 180 19.32 -16.40 27.39
CA TYR A 180 20.18 -16.04 26.25
C TYR A 180 19.47 -16.18 24.90
N VAL A 181 19.98 -15.49 23.88
CA VAL A 181 19.36 -15.45 22.55
C VAL A 181 19.72 -16.69 21.71
N VAL A 182 18.72 -17.32 21.08
CA VAL A 182 18.89 -18.46 20.18
C VAL A 182 18.40 -18.12 18.79
N LEU A 183 19.18 -18.50 17.78
CA LEU A 183 18.73 -18.55 16.40
C LEU A 183 18.32 -19.98 16.06
N ARG A 184 17.08 -20.17 15.66
CA ARG A 184 16.52 -21.43 15.19
C ARG A 184 16.26 -21.37 13.69
N ALA A 185 16.62 -22.44 12.98
CA ALA A 185 16.24 -22.66 11.60
C ALA A 185 15.12 -23.71 11.49
N ASP A 186 14.28 -23.60 10.46
CA ASP A 186 13.27 -24.60 10.06
C ASP A 186 13.91 -25.97 9.78
N ARG A 187 15.16 -25.98 9.31
CA ARG A 187 15.89 -27.16 8.85
C ARG A 187 17.40 -27.08 9.12
N GLU A 188 18.03 -28.23 9.31
CA GLU A 188 19.48 -28.36 9.50
C GLU A 188 20.25 -27.74 8.33
N GLU A 189 19.83 -27.99 7.09
CA GLU A 189 20.56 -27.51 5.91
C GLU A 189 20.59 -25.97 5.85
N LEU A 190 19.60 -25.30 6.41
CA LEU A 190 19.56 -23.83 6.47
C LEU A 190 20.46 -23.31 7.58
N MET A 191 20.44 -23.95 8.75
CA MET A 191 21.37 -23.60 9.82
C MET A 191 22.83 -23.78 9.37
N GLY A 192 23.14 -24.90 8.72
CA GLY A 192 24.49 -25.20 8.23
C GLY A 192 24.93 -24.36 7.03
N ASN A 193 24.16 -24.40 5.93
CA ASN A 193 24.58 -23.84 4.64
C ASN A 193 24.20 -22.36 4.46
N VAL A 194 23.32 -21.81 5.30
CA VAL A 194 22.96 -20.39 5.23
C VAL A 194 23.47 -19.67 6.48
N ALA A 195 22.96 -19.99 7.66
CA ALA A 195 23.30 -19.22 8.86
C ALA A 195 24.79 -19.33 9.21
N ARG A 196 25.30 -20.52 9.54
CA ARG A 196 26.69 -20.70 9.95
C ARG A 196 27.71 -20.38 8.86
N GLN A 197 27.31 -20.45 7.58
CA GLN A 197 28.20 -20.09 6.47
C GLN A 197 28.26 -18.57 6.23
N LYS A 198 27.17 -17.84 6.46
CA LYS A 198 27.07 -16.40 6.17
C LYS A 198 27.38 -15.51 7.36
N LEU A 199 27.06 -15.97 8.56
CA LEU A 199 27.31 -15.22 9.80
C LEU A 199 28.80 -15.20 10.12
N ALA A 200 29.28 -14.08 10.67
CA ALA A 200 30.65 -13.98 11.13
C ALA A 200 30.86 -14.82 12.40
N ASP A 201 32.12 -15.20 12.66
CA ASP A 201 32.49 -16.07 13.77
C ASP A 201 32.09 -15.50 15.15
N ASP A 202 31.97 -14.18 15.28
CA ASP A 202 31.59 -13.47 16.51
C ASP A 202 30.08 -13.23 16.66
N HIS A 203 29.29 -13.56 15.63
CA HIS A 203 27.83 -13.46 15.68
C HIS A 203 27.19 -14.62 16.46
N LEU A 204 27.81 -15.81 16.44
CA LEU A 204 27.34 -17.00 17.13
C LEU A 204 28.35 -17.40 18.21
N ARG A 205 27.87 -17.66 19.42
CA ARG A 205 28.70 -18.11 20.55
C ARG A 205 29.05 -19.60 20.43
N ALA A 206 28.06 -20.43 20.13
CA ALA A 206 28.23 -21.87 19.97
C ALA A 206 27.02 -22.51 19.26
N PRO A 207 27.17 -23.66 18.57
CA PRO A 207 26.03 -24.48 18.15
C PRO A 207 25.36 -25.12 19.37
N ILE A 208 24.02 -25.17 19.37
CA ILE A 208 23.21 -25.86 20.39
C ILE A 208 22.76 -27.22 19.85
N SER A 209 22.29 -27.24 18.60
CA SER A 209 21.83 -28.43 17.89
C SER A 209 22.12 -28.32 16.39
N GLU A 210 21.61 -29.25 15.58
CA GLU A 210 21.68 -29.18 14.11
C GLU A 210 20.87 -28.00 13.55
N THR A 211 19.83 -27.55 14.26
CA THR A 211 18.93 -26.48 13.84
C THR A 211 19.06 -25.20 14.67
N GLU A 212 19.84 -25.21 15.76
CA GLU A 212 19.92 -24.08 16.70
C GLU A 212 21.35 -23.65 16.99
N SER A 213 21.55 -22.35 17.16
CA SER A 213 22.82 -21.77 17.57
C SER A 213 22.59 -20.66 18.60
N TRP A 214 23.44 -20.62 19.63
CA TRP A 214 23.48 -19.53 20.60
C TRP A 214 24.04 -18.28 19.92
N VAL A 215 23.26 -17.21 19.91
CA VAL A 215 23.61 -15.92 19.30
C VAL A 215 24.32 -15.04 20.31
N ASN A 216 25.31 -14.30 19.84
CA ASN A 216 25.87 -13.19 20.60
C ASN A 216 24.84 -12.04 20.64
N GLU A 217 24.37 -11.66 21.82
CA GLU A 217 23.32 -10.66 22.02
C GLU A 217 23.65 -9.29 21.37
N ASP A 218 24.93 -8.88 21.44
CA ASP A 218 25.42 -7.64 20.82
C ASP A 218 25.37 -7.69 19.28
N ALA A 219 25.32 -8.89 18.69
CA ALA A 219 25.35 -9.12 17.26
C ALA A 219 23.95 -9.38 16.67
N VAL A 220 22.87 -9.34 17.44
CA VAL A 220 21.52 -9.66 16.94
C VAL A 220 21.14 -8.84 15.71
N GLY A 221 21.39 -7.53 15.73
CA GLY A 221 21.13 -6.68 14.57
C GLY A 221 21.94 -7.06 13.34
N ALA A 222 23.19 -7.50 13.52
CA ALA A 222 24.05 -7.98 12.44
C ALA A 222 23.57 -9.34 11.90
N VAL A 223 23.17 -10.27 12.78
CA VAL A 223 22.56 -11.56 12.40
C VAL A 223 21.32 -11.34 11.53
N LYS A 224 20.38 -10.51 11.98
CA LYS A 224 19.16 -10.19 11.24
C LYS A 224 19.49 -9.61 9.87
N ARG A 225 20.42 -8.66 9.81
CA ARG A 225 20.84 -8.02 8.55
C ARG A 225 21.50 -9.00 7.58
N THR A 226 22.47 -9.79 8.04
CA THR A 226 23.18 -10.76 7.20
C THR A 226 22.25 -11.82 6.63
N LEU A 227 21.30 -12.33 7.43
CA LEU A 227 20.33 -13.31 6.95
C LEU A 227 19.29 -12.67 6.01
N TYR A 228 18.85 -11.45 6.30
CA TYR A 228 17.99 -10.66 5.41
C TYR A 228 18.63 -10.45 4.03
N GLU A 229 19.89 -10.01 3.99
CA GLU A 229 20.67 -9.85 2.74
C GLU A 229 20.89 -11.18 2.01
N ALA A 230 20.90 -12.31 2.74
CA ALA A 230 20.92 -13.65 2.16
C ALA A 230 19.54 -14.11 1.63
N GLY A 231 18.48 -13.30 1.77
CA GLY A 231 17.12 -13.60 1.31
C GLY A 231 16.27 -14.35 2.33
N TYR A 232 16.66 -14.34 3.61
CA TYR A 232 15.99 -15.02 4.70
C TYR A 232 15.80 -14.06 5.88
N PRO A 233 14.77 -13.21 5.86
CA PRO A 233 14.51 -12.33 6.99
C PRO A 233 14.21 -13.17 8.24
N VAL A 234 14.64 -12.66 9.39
CA VAL A 234 14.55 -13.37 10.66
C VAL A 234 13.36 -12.84 11.44
N ARG A 235 12.47 -13.75 11.84
CA ARG A 235 11.41 -13.44 12.81
C ARG A 235 12.02 -13.29 14.19
N ASP A 236 11.63 -12.27 14.92
CA ASP A 236 12.21 -11.93 16.21
C ASP A 236 11.11 -12.08 17.28
N ASP A 237 11.05 -13.29 17.83
CA ASP A 237 10.07 -13.72 18.84
C ASP A 237 10.75 -13.77 20.22
N ARG A 238 11.83 -13.00 20.41
CA ARG A 238 12.51 -12.89 21.71
C ARG A 238 11.62 -12.18 22.72
N ASP A 239 11.72 -12.65 23.96
CA ASP A 239 11.22 -11.92 25.11
C ASP A 239 12.15 -10.72 25.34
N LEU A 240 11.62 -9.52 25.11
CA LEU A 240 12.32 -8.27 25.36
C LEU A 240 11.78 -7.65 26.64
N ASP A 241 12.67 -7.08 27.45
CA ASP A 241 12.26 -6.30 28.61
C ASP A 241 11.37 -5.15 28.15
N THR A 242 10.19 -5.04 28.76
CA THR A 242 9.36 -3.85 28.63
C THR A 242 10.06 -2.73 29.38
N GLY A 243 10.16 -1.55 28.77
CA GLY A 243 10.74 -0.38 29.42
C GLY A 243 10.02 -0.01 30.72
N GLU A 244 10.67 0.81 31.54
CA GLU A 244 10.12 1.29 32.81
C GLU A 244 8.76 2.01 32.60
N PRO A 245 7.76 1.79 33.47
CA PRO A 245 6.49 2.49 33.39
C PRO A 245 6.67 4.00 33.47
N LEU A 246 6.02 4.72 32.57
CA LEU A 246 5.98 6.19 32.55
C LEU A 246 4.54 6.64 32.74
N SER A 247 4.28 7.36 33.83
CA SER A 247 2.98 8.03 34.03
C SER A 247 2.94 9.27 33.15
N VAL A 248 2.11 9.24 32.10
CA VAL A 248 1.98 10.33 31.15
C VAL A 248 0.57 10.38 30.57
N SER A 249 -0.02 11.57 30.60
CA SER A 249 -1.36 11.86 30.11
C SER A 249 -1.31 12.94 29.04
N MET A 250 -2.14 12.80 28.01
CA MET A 250 -2.37 13.86 27.03
C MET A 250 -3.14 15.04 27.66
N GLU A 251 -2.64 16.26 27.50
CA GLU A 251 -3.37 17.49 27.83
C GLU A 251 -4.22 18.00 26.65
N THR A 252 -3.98 17.48 25.45
CA THR A 252 -4.68 17.87 24.22
C THR A 252 -5.57 16.75 23.71
N GLU A 253 -6.80 17.08 23.34
CA GLU A 253 -7.73 16.10 22.78
C GLU A 253 -7.34 15.68 21.36
N LEU A 254 -7.32 14.37 21.13
CA LEU A 254 -7.16 13.79 19.80
C LEU A 254 -8.43 13.97 18.96
N ARG A 255 -8.23 14.32 17.68
CA ARG A 255 -9.30 14.27 16.67
C ARG A 255 -9.72 12.83 16.42
N ASP A 256 -10.95 12.63 15.94
CA ASP A 256 -11.51 11.28 15.72
C ASP A 256 -10.60 10.38 14.86
N TYR A 257 -10.06 10.92 13.77
CA TYR A 257 -9.16 10.16 12.90
C TYR A 257 -7.80 9.85 13.54
N GLN A 258 -7.34 10.68 14.49
CA GLN A 258 -6.09 10.42 15.22
C GLN A 258 -6.30 9.33 16.28
N ARG A 259 -7.47 9.31 16.95
CA ARG A 259 -7.84 8.21 17.84
C ARG A 259 -7.87 6.88 17.10
N GLU A 260 -8.47 6.84 15.92
CA GLU A 260 -8.44 5.62 15.08
C GLU A 260 -7.01 5.17 14.77
N TRP A 261 -6.07 6.10 14.55
CA TRP A 261 -4.66 5.74 14.34
C TRP A 261 -4.01 5.16 15.60
N VAL A 262 -4.28 5.75 16.77
CA VAL A 262 -3.78 5.27 18.07
C VAL A 262 -4.34 3.87 18.36
N ASP A 263 -5.65 3.68 18.27
CA ASP A 263 -6.33 2.41 18.52
C ASP A 263 -5.73 1.28 17.66
N ARG A 264 -5.58 1.54 16.35
CA ARG A 264 -4.97 0.56 15.45
C ARG A 264 -3.51 0.28 15.77
N PHE A 265 -2.75 1.27 16.25
CA PHE A 265 -1.37 1.05 16.67
C PHE A 265 -1.32 0.14 17.90
N LEU A 266 -2.17 0.39 18.90
CA LEU A 266 -2.25 -0.42 20.12
C LEU A 266 -2.64 -1.87 19.83
N GLU A 267 -3.57 -2.10 18.90
CA GLU A 267 -3.92 -3.46 18.45
C GLU A 267 -2.76 -4.19 17.77
N ARG A 268 -1.91 -3.46 17.05
CA ARG A 268 -0.81 -4.01 16.24
C ARG A 268 0.50 -4.11 17.00
N GLN A 269 0.66 -3.35 18.08
CA GLN A 269 1.86 -3.18 18.92
C GLN A 269 3.11 -2.61 18.21
N ALA A 270 3.17 -2.68 16.89
CA ALA A 270 4.19 -2.04 16.06
C ALA A 270 3.61 -1.70 14.67
N GLY A 271 4.15 -0.66 14.02
CA GLY A 271 3.73 -0.31 12.67
C GLY A 271 4.33 0.99 12.14
N VAL A 272 4.01 1.31 10.87
CA VAL A 272 4.44 2.55 10.21
C VAL A 272 3.23 3.43 9.94
N LEU A 273 3.22 4.63 10.52
CA LEU A 273 2.18 5.63 10.27
C LEU A 273 2.58 6.54 9.12
N THR A 274 1.85 6.46 7.99
CA THR A 274 2.06 7.34 6.84
C THR A 274 0.91 8.33 6.71
N ALA A 275 1.18 9.62 6.91
CA ALA A 275 0.22 10.69 6.69
C ALA A 275 0.87 11.92 6.02
N PRO A 276 0.11 12.81 5.36
CA PRO A 276 0.63 14.07 4.83
C PRO A 276 1.27 14.98 5.90
N PRO A 277 2.12 15.95 5.52
CA PRO A 277 2.54 17.03 6.42
C PRO A 277 1.31 17.79 6.97
N GLY A 278 1.37 18.22 8.23
CA GLY A 278 0.29 18.97 8.88
C GLY A 278 -0.91 18.14 9.35
N SER A 279 -0.95 16.82 9.13
CA SER A 279 -2.05 15.96 9.57
C SER A 279 -2.09 15.68 11.09
N GLY A 280 -1.10 16.15 11.85
CA GLY A 280 -0.98 15.92 13.29
C GLY A 280 -0.37 14.56 13.64
N LYS A 281 0.67 14.14 12.90
CA LYS A 281 1.40 12.89 13.16
C LYS A 281 2.08 12.87 14.54
N THR A 282 2.69 13.99 14.93
CA THR A 282 3.32 14.16 16.24
C THR A 282 2.29 13.97 17.35
N ILE A 283 1.17 14.68 17.29
CA ILE A 283 0.06 14.55 18.25
C ILE A 283 -0.47 13.11 18.34
N ALA A 284 -0.61 12.42 17.20
CA ALA A 284 -1.03 11.01 17.23
C ALA A 284 0.02 10.11 17.88
N ALA A 285 1.31 10.36 17.66
CA ALA A 285 2.40 9.62 18.31
C ALA A 285 2.47 9.89 19.83
N LEU A 286 2.18 11.12 20.27
CA LEU A 286 2.03 11.44 21.70
C LEU A 286 0.83 10.71 22.32
N GLY A 287 -0.27 10.60 21.57
CA GLY A 287 -1.41 9.77 21.95
C GLY A 287 -1.02 8.30 22.16
N VAL A 288 -0.23 7.73 21.24
CA VAL A 288 0.32 6.37 21.42
C VAL A 288 1.20 6.29 22.67
N LEU A 289 2.10 7.25 22.87
CA LEU A 289 2.99 7.29 24.04
C LEU A 289 2.19 7.28 25.35
N SER A 290 1.12 8.09 25.42
CA SER A 290 0.26 8.18 26.61
C SER A 290 -0.50 6.89 26.89
N GLU A 291 -1.02 6.23 25.86
CA GLU A 291 -1.75 4.95 26.02
C GLU A 291 -0.81 3.78 26.34
N VAL A 292 0.42 3.78 25.80
CA VAL A 292 1.43 2.76 26.12
C VAL A 292 1.96 2.93 27.54
N GLY A 293 2.19 4.16 28.00
CA GLY A 293 2.57 4.46 29.38
C GLY A 293 3.92 3.87 29.80
N GLY A 294 4.89 3.83 28.87
CA GLY A 294 6.24 3.32 29.11
C GLY A 294 7.31 4.30 28.63
N GLU A 295 8.52 4.19 29.16
CA GLU A 295 9.66 4.96 28.69
C GLU A 295 9.81 4.82 27.16
N THR A 296 10.02 5.94 26.48
CA THR A 296 9.94 6.00 25.02
C THR A 296 11.17 6.68 24.44
N LEU A 297 11.82 6.01 23.48
CA LEU A 297 12.92 6.58 22.70
C LEU A 297 12.40 7.14 21.37
N ILE A 298 12.52 8.46 21.20
CA ILE A 298 12.14 9.16 19.98
C ILE A 298 13.41 9.46 19.17
N LEU A 299 13.53 8.86 17.97
CA LEU A 299 14.67 9.06 17.08
C LEU A 299 14.33 10.04 15.96
N VAL A 300 15.14 11.08 15.81
CA VAL A 300 14.98 12.12 14.80
C VAL A 300 16.29 12.39 14.06
N PRO A 301 16.23 12.81 12.78
CA PRO A 301 17.43 12.97 11.95
C PRO A 301 18.22 14.25 12.22
N SER A 302 17.70 15.19 13.02
CA SER A 302 18.35 16.46 13.31
C SER A 302 18.11 16.94 14.74
N ARG A 303 19.04 17.78 15.23
CA ARG A 303 18.97 18.41 16.56
C ARG A 303 17.79 19.36 16.69
N GLU A 304 17.49 20.10 15.62
CA GLU A 304 16.34 20.99 15.58
C GLU A 304 15.03 20.23 15.76
N LEU A 305 14.90 19.05 15.14
CA LEU A 305 13.73 18.20 15.34
C LEU A 305 13.67 17.63 16.76
N ALA A 306 14.80 17.35 17.39
CA ALA A 306 14.82 16.87 18.77
C ALA A 306 14.24 17.94 19.72
N GLY A 307 14.68 19.19 19.57
CA GLY A 307 14.11 20.33 20.29
C GLY A 307 12.62 20.53 20.00
N GLN A 308 12.18 20.39 18.74
CA GLN A 308 10.75 20.46 18.42
C GLN A 308 9.93 19.36 19.11
N TRP A 309 10.43 18.12 19.16
CA TRP A 309 9.76 17.04 19.88
C TRP A 309 9.70 17.28 21.38
N HIS A 310 10.78 17.81 21.96
CA HIS A 310 10.83 18.22 23.36
C HIS A 310 9.75 19.26 23.68
N ASP A 311 9.65 20.31 22.86
CA ASP A 311 8.64 21.36 23.04
C ASP A 311 7.20 20.81 22.87
N GLU A 312 6.98 19.90 21.91
CA GLU A 312 5.67 19.28 21.70
C GLU A 312 5.26 18.34 22.84
N LEU A 313 6.22 17.60 23.44
CA LEU A 313 5.97 16.78 24.63
C LEU A 313 5.49 17.65 25.79
N LEU A 314 6.23 18.73 26.12
CA LEU A 314 5.85 19.66 27.20
C LEU A 314 4.55 20.41 26.92
N ALA A 315 4.23 20.68 25.65
CA ALA A 315 3.02 21.42 25.30
C ALA A 315 1.74 20.58 25.30
N HIS A 316 1.85 19.26 25.13
CA HIS A 316 0.71 18.38 24.87
C HIS A 316 0.57 17.23 25.87
N THR A 317 1.49 17.09 26.82
CA THR A 317 1.45 16.08 27.88
C THR A 317 1.70 16.69 29.25
N ASP A 318 1.40 15.95 30.30
CA ASP A 318 1.66 16.32 31.70
C ASP A 318 3.10 16.01 32.18
N LEU A 319 4.04 15.77 31.25
CA LEU A 319 5.44 15.54 31.57
C LEU A 319 6.16 16.83 31.99
N ASP A 320 7.00 16.71 33.02
CA ASP A 320 7.94 17.76 33.42
C ASP A 320 9.25 17.71 32.59
N ASP A 321 9.93 18.86 32.48
CA ASP A 321 11.19 19.03 31.72
C ASP A 321 12.29 18.03 32.14
N ASP A 322 12.37 17.71 33.44
CA ASP A 322 13.36 16.77 33.97
C ASP A 322 13.06 15.29 33.64
N GLN A 323 11.85 14.99 33.18
CA GLN A 323 11.47 13.67 32.69
C GLN A 323 11.85 13.45 31.21
N ILE A 324 12.27 14.50 30.49
CA ILE A 324 12.56 14.45 29.06
C ILE A 324 14.07 14.56 28.83
N GLY A 325 14.70 13.45 28.43
CA GLY A 325 16.10 13.41 28.03
C GLY A 325 16.31 13.73 26.54
N GLU A 326 17.23 14.63 26.23
CA GLU A 326 17.68 14.91 24.85
C GLU A 326 19.15 14.49 24.67
N TYR A 327 19.42 13.63 23.69
CA TYR A 327 20.77 13.13 23.38
C TYR A 327 21.16 13.41 21.93
N HIS A 328 22.21 14.20 21.72
CA HIS A 328 22.71 14.52 20.38
C HIS A 328 24.17 15.04 20.43
N GLY A 329 24.80 15.32 19.27
CA GLY A 329 26.18 15.81 19.21
C GLY A 329 26.43 17.20 19.84
N GLY A 330 26.40 17.29 21.17
CA GLY A 330 26.56 18.48 22.00
C GLY A 330 25.57 18.61 23.17
N ARG A 331 24.83 17.55 23.51
CA ARG A 331 24.10 17.35 24.77
C ARG A 331 23.92 15.86 25.00
#